data_AF-A0A2G9UP26-F1
#
_entry.id   AF-A0A2G9UP26-F1
#
_cell.length_a   1.000
_cell.length_b   1.000
_cell.length_c   1.000
_cell.angle_alpha   90.00
_cell.angle_beta   90.00
_cell.angle_gamma   90.00
#
_symmetry.space_group_name_H-M   'P 1'
#
loop_
_entity.id
_entity.type
_entity.pdbx_description
1 polymer ?
#
loop_
_entity_poly.entity_id
_entity_poly.type
_entity_poly.pdbx_seq_one_letter_code
_entity_poly.pdbx_strand_id
1 'polypeptide(L)'
;MVGHEDLQEPVLKELRQYFKASKKENKINFLLNIVTLNKYNGKSFNVNDSHLHGCLLAEVLLSFHKVKTLTACLEALQAPDIVKLAKNKCGSHVLQAAFRSSTLEDSVKEKLISSFEDDWGSLISDVYGSHVFESIWECSLFTVKRRQDLMKKLVPIQSDSKFWKFAMLRCDMYLFRKDRKAWVEKMKKSVKGAKQ
;
A
#
# COMPACT_ATOMS: atom_id res chain seq x y z
N MET A 1 -20.51 24.46 -15.30
CA MET A 1 -19.47 24.38 -14.25
C MET A 1 -18.64 23.15 -14.57
N VAL A 2 -17.33 23.31 -14.77
CA VAL A 2 -16.41 22.18 -14.93
C VAL A 2 -16.35 21.47 -13.57
N GLY A 3 -16.67 20.18 -13.50
CA GLY A 3 -16.58 19.43 -12.25
C GLY A 3 -15.11 19.32 -11.84
N HIS A 4 -14.81 19.30 -10.54
CA HIS A 4 -13.43 19.14 -10.06
C HIS A 4 -12.74 17.89 -10.63
N GLU A 5 -13.51 16.85 -10.98
CA GLU A 5 -13.02 15.63 -11.64
C GLU A 5 -12.51 15.86 -13.06
N ASP A 6 -13.12 16.78 -13.81
CA ASP A 6 -12.72 17.11 -15.19
C ASP A 6 -11.33 17.78 -15.23
N LEU A 7 -10.89 18.36 -14.10
CA LEU A 7 -9.57 18.98 -13.97
C LEU A 7 -8.45 17.96 -13.66
N GLN A 8 -8.77 16.70 -13.36
CA GLN A 8 -7.73 15.70 -13.05
C GLN A 8 -6.84 15.42 -14.26
N GLU A 9 -7.41 15.29 -15.47
CA GLU A 9 -6.63 15.01 -16.67
C GLU A 9 -5.61 16.12 -17.04
N PRO A 10 -6.00 17.41 -17.12
CA PRO A 10 -5.03 18.47 -17.41
C PRO A 10 -3.98 18.59 -16.30
N VAL A 11 -4.35 18.49 -15.02
CA VAL A 11 -3.39 18.50 -13.91
C VAL A 11 -2.39 17.36 -14.03
N LEU A 12 -2.86 16.13 -14.30
CA LEU A 12 -1.98 14.98 -14.48
C LEU A 12 -1.06 15.12 -15.70
N LYS A 13 -1.49 15.82 -16.75
CA LYS A 13 -0.66 16.10 -17.93
C LYS A 13 0.51 17.02 -17.54
N GLU A 14 0.24 18.13 -16.87
CA GLU A 14 1.27 19.08 -16.41
C GLU A 14 2.22 18.44 -15.38
N LEU A 15 1.67 17.67 -14.43
CA LEU A 15 2.49 16.94 -13.46
C LEU A 15 3.41 15.93 -14.14
N ARG A 16 2.94 15.17 -15.14
CA ARG A 16 3.81 14.25 -15.90
C ARG A 16 4.93 14.98 -16.61
N GLN A 17 4.69 16.18 -17.14
CA GLN A 17 5.73 17.00 -17.73
C GLN A 17 6.76 17.44 -16.69
N TYR A 18 6.30 17.98 -15.56
CA TYR A 18 7.17 18.42 -14.45
C TYR A 18 8.02 17.26 -13.89
N PHE A 19 7.41 16.08 -13.71
CA PHE A 19 8.06 14.88 -13.20
C PHE A 19 8.73 14.02 -14.29
N LYS A 20 9.13 14.64 -15.42
CA LYS A 20 9.94 14.01 -16.48
C LYS A 20 9.37 12.67 -16.96
N ALA A 21 8.05 12.55 -17.05
CA ALA A 21 7.31 11.33 -17.38
C ALA A 21 6.19 11.57 -18.42
N SER A 22 6.39 12.56 -19.30
CA SER A 22 5.43 12.92 -20.35
C SER A 22 5.50 12.03 -21.59
N LYS A 23 6.60 11.28 -21.79
CA LYS A 23 6.83 10.46 -22.97
C LYS A 23 6.53 8.99 -22.69
N LYS A 24 6.32 8.19 -23.73
CA LYS A 24 5.93 6.77 -23.58
C LYS A 24 7.02 5.96 -22.86
N GLU A 25 8.28 6.23 -23.19
CA GLU A 25 9.47 5.56 -22.68
C GLU A 25 9.78 5.83 -21.21
N ASN A 26 9.34 6.96 -20.66
CA ASN A 26 9.61 7.36 -19.28
C ASN A 26 8.35 7.45 -18.41
N LYS A 27 7.18 7.11 -18.96
CA LYS A 27 5.89 7.22 -18.28
C LYS A 27 5.83 6.39 -16.99
N ILE A 28 6.47 5.23 -16.97
CA ILE A 28 6.54 4.33 -15.80
C ILE A 28 7.40 4.89 -14.65
N ASN A 29 8.22 5.90 -14.92
CA ASN A 29 9.04 6.56 -13.90
C ASN A 29 8.25 7.60 -13.12
N PHE A 30 7.00 7.90 -13.51
CA PHE A 30 6.21 9.00 -12.95
C PHE A 30 6.09 8.93 -11.43
N LEU A 31 5.70 7.76 -10.88
CA LEU A 31 5.57 7.60 -9.43
C LEU A 31 6.89 7.82 -8.70
N LEU A 32 7.99 7.21 -9.19
CA LEU A 32 9.29 7.33 -8.53
C LEU A 32 9.87 8.75 -8.65
N ASN A 33 9.63 9.44 -9.77
CA ASN A 33 9.97 10.85 -9.92
C ASN A 33 9.15 11.75 -8.99
N ILE A 34 7.86 11.45 -8.76
CA ILE A 34 7.04 12.16 -7.77
C ILE A 34 7.62 11.92 -6.37
N VAL A 35 7.73 10.65 -5.97
CA VAL A 35 8.18 10.24 -4.63
C VAL A 35 9.54 10.85 -4.29
N THR A 36 10.45 10.93 -5.26
CA THR A 36 11.82 11.43 -5.04
C THR A 36 12.03 12.90 -5.42
N LEU A 37 10.96 13.61 -5.81
CA LEU A 37 11.03 14.94 -6.42
C LEU A 37 12.14 15.06 -7.49
N ASN A 38 12.06 14.22 -8.53
CA ASN A 38 12.95 14.17 -9.69
C ASN A 38 14.41 13.72 -9.43
N LYS A 39 14.73 13.16 -8.26
CA LYS A 39 16.04 12.55 -7.99
C LYS A 39 16.21 11.14 -8.59
N TYR A 40 15.11 10.43 -8.86
CA TYR A 40 15.18 9.12 -9.49
C TYR A 40 15.85 9.20 -10.88
N ASN A 41 16.86 8.36 -11.08
CA ASN A 41 17.72 8.38 -12.27
C ASN A 41 17.17 7.54 -13.45
N GLY A 42 15.99 6.92 -13.30
CA GLY A 42 15.40 6.04 -14.30
C GLY A 42 15.98 4.62 -14.34
N LYS A 43 16.88 4.25 -13.43
CA LYS A 43 17.56 2.95 -13.38
C LYS A 43 17.39 2.25 -12.04
N SER A 44 17.79 2.90 -10.95
CA SER A 44 17.80 2.32 -9.61
C SER A 44 17.06 3.21 -8.62
N PHE A 45 16.08 2.63 -7.91
CA PHE A 45 15.36 3.35 -6.88
C PHE A 45 16.16 3.32 -5.57
N ASN A 46 16.40 4.51 -5.01
CA ASN A 46 16.96 4.68 -3.68
C ASN A 46 15.87 5.27 -2.78
N VAL A 47 15.40 4.47 -1.82
CA VAL A 47 14.31 4.87 -0.93
C VAL A 47 14.68 6.07 -0.05
N ASN A 48 15.97 6.31 0.19
CA ASN A 48 16.44 7.46 0.96
C ASN A 48 16.26 8.78 0.22
N ASP A 49 16.04 8.74 -1.10
CA ASP A 49 15.70 9.93 -1.89
C ASP A 49 14.20 10.27 -1.82
N SER A 50 13.38 9.46 -1.12
CA SER A 50 11.96 9.74 -0.92
C SER A 50 11.77 11.06 -0.17
N HIS A 51 10.92 11.92 -0.72
CA HIS A 51 10.70 13.28 -0.24
C HIS A 51 9.27 13.42 0.28
N LEU A 52 9.09 14.06 1.44
CA LEU A 52 7.78 14.23 2.08
C LEU A 52 6.70 14.79 1.13
N HIS A 53 6.95 15.94 0.50
CA HIS A 53 6.00 16.54 -0.45
C HIS A 53 5.73 15.66 -1.68
N GLY A 54 6.72 14.88 -2.13
CA GLY A 54 6.55 13.92 -3.22
C GLY A 54 5.58 12.80 -2.83
N CYS A 55 5.79 12.20 -1.66
CA CYS A 55 4.89 11.19 -1.11
C CYS A 55 3.48 11.72 -0.89
N LEU A 56 3.32 12.89 -0.27
CA LEU A 56 2.00 13.52 -0.06
C LEU A 56 1.28 13.77 -1.39
N LEU A 57 2.00 14.23 -2.42
CA LEU A 57 1.43 14.39 -3.74
C LEU A 57 1.00 13.04 -4.32
N ALA A 58 1.83 11.99 -4.23
CA ALA A 58 1.47 10.66 -4.71
C ALA A 58 0.23 10.10 -3.99
N GLU A 59 0.10 10.31 -2.68
CA GLU A 59 -1.09 9.94 -1.90
C GLU A 59 -2.35 10.61 -2.44
N VAL A 60 -2.30 11.92 -2.69
CA VAL A 60 -3.43 12.66 -3.28
C VAL A 60 -3.76 12.13 -4.68
N LEU A 61 -2.75 11.89 -5.52
CA LEU A 61 -3.01 11.39 -6.87
C LEU A 61 -3.59 9.96 -6.90
N LEU A 62 -3.32 9.14 -5.88
CA LEU A 62 -3.90 7.80 -5.74
C LEU A 62 -5.38 7.81 -5.32
N SER A 63 -5.92 8.96 -4.89
CA SER A 63 -7.36 9.12 -4.63
C SER A 63 -8.15 9.56 -5.87
N PHE A 64 -7.48 9.89 -6.97
CA PHE A 64 -8.12 10.32 -8.21
C PHE A 64 -8.89 9.18 -8.90
N HIS A 65 -9.80 9.52 -9.82
CA HIS A 65 -10.42 8.55 -10.72
C HIS A 65 -9.51 8.23 -11.92
N LYS A 66 -8.61 9.15 -12.27
CA LYS A 66 -7.69 9.03 -13.41
C LYS A 66 -6.33 8.42 -13.01
N VAL A 67 -6.32 7.19 -12.52
CA VAL A 67 -5.11 6.53 -11.97
C VAL A 67 -4.28 5.70 -12.95
N LYS A 68 -4.69 5.58 -14.22
CA LYS A 68 -4.05 4.68 -15.22
C LYS A 68 -2.52 4.75 -15.29
N THR A 69 -1.93 5.94 -15.16
CA THR A 69 -0.46 6.07 -15.18
C THR A 69 0.17 5.56 -13.89
N LEU A 70 -0.44 5.84 -12.75
CA LEU A 70 0.04 5.37 -11.44
C LEU A 70 -0.11 3.86 -11.30
N THR A 71 -1.20 3.29 -11.83
CA THR A 71 -1.39 1.83 -11.99
C THR A 71 -0.16 1.21 -12.65
N ALA A 72 0.21 1.66 -13.86
CA ALA A 72 1.36 1.15 -14.57
C ALA A 72 2.69 1.35 -13.82
N CYS A 73 2.84 2.45 -13.08
CA CYS A 73 4.03 2.67 -12.25
C CYS A 73 4.11 1.68 -11.08
N LEU A 74 3.00 1.45 -10.37
CA LEU A 74 2.92 0.52 -9.24
C LEU A 74 3.15 -0.93 -9.68
N GLU A 75 2.62 -1.30 -10.86
CA GLU A 75 2.88 -2.61 -11.48
C GLU A 75 4.37 -2.79 -11.78
N ALA A 76 5.04 -1.76 -12.31
CA ALA A 76 6.46 -1.82 -12.66
C ALA A 76 7.43 -1.85 -11.46
N LEU A 77 6.99 -1.48 -10.25
CA LEU A 77 7.85 -1.51 -9.06
C LEU A 77 8.40 -2.91 -8.79
N GLN A 78 9.66 -3.03 -8.40
CA GLN A 78 10.22 -4.33 -8.01
C GLN A 78 9.87 -4.66 -6.56
N ALA A 79 9.70 -5.94 -6.23
CA ALA A 79 9.35 -6.37 -4.87
C ALA A 79 10.31 -5.81 -3.79
N PRO A 80 11.65 -5.78 -3.98
CA PRO A 80 12.56 -5.15 -3.03
C PRO A 80 12.30 -3.66 -2.81
N ASP A 81 11.88 -2.95 -3.85
CA ASP A 81 11.58 -1.52 -3.77
C ASP A 81 10.24 -1.25 -3.07
N ILE A 82 9.26 -2.15 -3.24
CA ILE A 82 8.00 -2.13 -2.49
C ILE A 82 8.27 -2.33 -1.00
N VAL A 83 9.10 -3.32 -0.64
CA VAL A 83 9.47 -3.57 0.77
C VAL A 83 10.20 -2.38 1.38
N LYS A 84 11.14 -1.77 0.64
CA LYS A 84 11.83 -0.55 1.08
C LYS A 84 10.85 0.61 1.28
N LEU A 85 9.95 0.86 0.32
CA LEU A 85 8.91 1.89 0.43
C LEU A 85 8.04 1.67 1.66
N ALA A 86 7.61 0.43 1.92
CA ALA A 86 6.75 0.10 3.05
C ALA A 86 7.36 0.44 4.42
N LYS A 87 8.69 0.43 4.51
CA LYS A 87 9.45 0.72 5.75
C LYS A 87 10.08 2.11 5.75
N ASN A 88 9.67 2.98 4.82
CA ASN A 88 10.15 4.36 4.77
C ASN A 88 9.16 5.33 5.42
N LYS A 89 9.68 6.35 6.10
CA LYS A 89 8.91 7.36 6.83
C LYS A 89 7.80 8.02 6.01
N CYS A 90 8.06 8.38 4.75
CA CYS A 90 7.06 8.99 3.87
C CYS A 90 6.61 8.02 2.76
N GLY A 91 7.50 7.15 2.27
CA GLY A 91 7.18 6.16 1.24
C GLY A 91 6.09 5.16 1.67
N SER A 92 5.99 4.84 2.97
CA SER A 92 4.98 3.90 3.48
C SER A 92 3.57 4.42 3.27
N HIS A 93 3.36 5.73 3.36
CA HIS A 93 2.07 6.37 3.16
C HIS A 93 1.56 6.24 1.72
N VAL A 94 2.47 6.21 0.74
CA VAL A 94 2.12 5.96 -0.67
C VAL A 94 1.50 4.57 -0.84
N LEU A 95 2.07 3.55 -0.20
CA LEU A 95 1.51 2.19 -0.24
C LEU A 95 0.19 2.10 0.53
N GLN A 96 0.08 2.77 1.68
CA GLN A 96 -1.19 2.86 2.41
C GLN A 96 -2.30 3.49 1.55
N ALA A 97 -2.00 4.58 0.84
CA ALA A 97 -2.92 5.22 -0.09
C ALA A 97 -3.30 4.31 -1.26
N ALA A 98 -2.35 3.54 -1.81
CA ALA A 98 -2.63 2.56 -2.85
C ALA A 98 -3.61 1.48 -2.38
N PHE A 99 -3.45 0.95 -1.16
CA PHE A 99 -4.37 -0.05 -0.60
C PHE A 99 -5.76 0.49 -0.25
N ARG A 100 -5.85 1.77 0.13
CA ARG A 100 -7.11 2.47 0.44
C ARG A 100 -7.83 3.01 -0.81
N SER A 101 -7.13 3.13 -1.94
CA SER A 101 -7.70 3.65 -3.19
C SER A 101 -8.85 2.76 -3.68
N SER A 102 -10.00 3.36 -3.95
CA SER A 102 -11.18 2.68 -4.52
C SER A 102 -11.10 2.55 -6.04
N THR A 103 -10.19 3.28 -6.69
CA THR A 103 -10.05 3.36 -8.15
C THR A 103 -8.87 2.54 -8.67
N LEU A 104 -7.93 2.19 -7.80
CA LEU A 104 -6.82 1.32 -8.14
C LEU A 104 -7.29 -0.14 -8.28
N GLU A 105 -6.87 -0.78 -9.37
CA GLU A 105 -7.21 -2.16 -9.69
C GLU A 105 -6.74 -3.15 -8.62
N ASP A 106 -7.58 -4.14 -8.35
CA ASP A 106 -7.32 -5.18 -7.35
C ASP A 106 -6.07 -6.02 -7.72
N SER A 107 -5.82 -6.28 -9.00
CA SER A 107 -4.62 -6.96 -9.52
C SER A 107 -3.31 -6.28 -9.09
N VAL A 108 -3.30 -4.95 -9.08
CA VAL A 108 -2.14 -4.14 -8.69
C VAL A 108 -1.91 -4.28 -7.18
N LYS A 109 -2.98 -4.15 -6.39
CA LYS A 109 -2.92 -4.32 -4.93
C LYS A 109 -2.45 -5.73 -4.57
N GLU A 110 -2.92 -6.76 -5.25
CA GLU A 110 -2.44 -8.14 -5.08
C GLU A 110 -0.94 -8.25 -5.32
N LYS A 111 -0.43 -7.65 -6.40
CA LYS A 111 1.01 -7.63 -6.69
C LYS A 111 1.83 -6.86 -5.64
N LEU A 112 1.27 -5.80 -5.05
CA LEU A 112 1.93 -5.10 -3.95
C LEU A 112 1.96 -5.98 -2.68
N ILE A 113 0.86 -6.66 -2.37
CA ILE A 113 0.75 -7.57 -1.22
C ILE A 113 1.69 -8.77 -1.36
N SER A 114 1.82 -9.33 -2.57
CA SER A 114 2.67 -10.50 -2.82
C SER A 114 4.15 -10.25 -2.51
N SER A 115 4.58 -8.98 -2.52
CA SER A 115 5.95 -8.59 -2.16
C SER A 115 6.30 -8.82 -0.67
N PHE A 116 5.30 -9.13 0.17
CA PHE A 116 5.47 -9.37 1.61
C PHE A 116 5.24 -10.83 2.02
N GLU A 117 4.87 -11.72 1.09
CA GLU A 117 4.44 -13.08 1.42
C GLU A 117 5.52 -13.93 2.10
N ASP A 118 6.79 -13.63 1.80
CA ASP A 118 7.94 -14.33 2.37
C ASP A 118 8.39 -13.78 3.73
N ASP A 119 7.98 -12.55 4.11
CA ASP A 119 8.47 -11.90 5.34
C ASP A 119 7.48 -10.90 5.95
N TRP A 120 6.30 -11.40 6.32
CA TRP A 120 5.32 -10.64 7.11
C TRP A 120 5.86 -10.21 8.48
N GLY A 121 6.73 -11.03 9.09
CA GLY A 121 7.35 -10.76 10.39
C GLY A 121 8.08 -9.42 10.41
N SER A 122 8.95 -9.21 9.42
CA SER A 122 9.75 -8.00 9.28
C SER A 122 8.93 -6.78 8.87
N LEU A 123 7.88 -6.95 8.05
CA LEU A 123 6.97 -5.84 7.73
C LEU A 123 6.24 -5.35 8.98
N ILE A 124 5.61 -6.27 9.71
CA ILE A 124 4.73 -5.95 10.85
C ILE A 124 5.54 -5.45 12.05
N SER A 125 6.79 -5.89 12.20
CA SER A 125 7.65 -5.47 13.31
C SER A 125 8.25 -4.07 13.11
N ASP A 126 8.16 -3.49 11.91
CA ASP A 126 8.68 -2.16 11.56
C ASP A 126 7.73 -1.02 11.98
N VAL A 127 8.31 0.14 12.32
CA VAL A 127 7.55 1.33 12.77
C VAL A 127 6.62 1.89 11.70
N TYR A 128 7.00 1.82 10.42
CA TYR A 128 6.16 2.29 9.31
C TYR A 128 5.45 1.13 8.63
N GLY A 129 6.14 -0.01 8.49
CA GLY A 129 5.62 -1.22 7.87
C GLY A 129 4.39 -1.79 8.58
N SER A 130 4.30 -1.66 9.91
CA SER A 130 3.11 -2.06 10.66
C SER A 130 1.84 -1.34 10.21
N HIS A 131 1.91 -0.05 9.88
CA HIS A 131 0.78 0.71 9.34
C HIS A 131 0.43 0.34 7.89
N VAL A 132 1.43 -0.07 7.11
CA VAL A 132 1.19 -0.66 5.78
C VAL A 132 0.44 -1.98 5.92
N PHE A 133 0.84 -2.84 6.87
CA PHE A 133 0.11 -4.06 7.19
C PHE A 133 -1.33 -3.78 7.64
N GLU A 134 -1.56 -2.77 8.49
CA GLU A 134 -2.92 -2.37 8.88
C GLU A 134 -3.78 -2.02 7.66
N SER A 135 -3.22 -1.28 6.71
CA SER A 135 -3.91 -0.92 5.46
C SER A 135 -4.18 -2.13 4.57
N ILE A 136 -3.27 -3.10 4.53
CA ILE A 136 -3.48 -4.39 3.85
C ILE A 136 -4.61 -5.17 4.53
N TRP A 137 -4.61 -5.24 5.86
CA TRP A 137 -5.61 -5.97 6.65
C TRP A 137 -7.02 -5.42 6.45
N GLU A 138 -7.14 -4.10 6.32
CA GLU A 138 -8.39 -3.36 6.10
C GLU A 138 -8.80 -3.30 4.62
N CYS A 139 -7.89 -3.64 3.71
CA CYS A 139 -8.16 -3.66 2.27
C CYS A 139 -9.32 -4.59 1.90
N SER A 140 -10.11 -4.21 0.90
CA SER A 140 -11.24 -4.99 0.36
C SER A 140 -10.85 -6.41 -0.07
N LEU A 141 -9.59 -6.60 -0.47
CA LEU A 141 -9.02 -7.89 -0.86
C LEU A 141 -8.90 -8.90 0.30
N PHE A 142 -8.86 -8.41 1.54
CA PHE A 142 -8.69 -9.24 2.72
C PHE A 142 -10.04 -9.71 3.27
N THR A 143 -10.65 -10.64 2.53
CA THR A 143 -11.82 -11.40 3.01
C THR A 143 -11.52 -12.14 4.31
N VAL A 144 -12.56 -12.55 5.04
CA VAL A 144 -12.40 -13.32 6.30
C VAL A 144 -11.55 -14.58 6.09
N LYS A 145 -11.72 -15.26 4.94
CA LYS A 145 -10.92 -16.44 4.57
C LYS A 145 -9.43 -16.08 4.42
N ARG A 146 -9.13 -15.03 3.66
CA ARG A 146 -7.74 -14.60 3.45
C ARG A 146 -7.08 -14.12 4.74
N ARG A 147 -7.81 -13.38 5.58
CA ARG A 147 -7.36 -13.01 6.92
C ARG A 147 -7.04 -14.23 7.77
N GLN A 148 -7.89 -15.26 7.73
CA GLN A 148 -7.63 -16.53 8.42
C GLN A 148 -6.37 -17.24 7.88
N ASP A 149 -6.17 -17.27 6.56
CA ASP A 149 -4.98 -17.90 5.96
C ASP A 149 -3.70 -17.14 6.32
N LEU A 150 -3.73 -15.81 6.32
CA LEU A 150 -2.62 -15.00 6.81
C LEU A 150 -2.36 -15.26 8.30
N MET A 151 -3.39 -15.29 9.15
CA MET A 151 -3.22 -15.59 10.57
C MET A 151 -2.53 -16.93 10.84
N LYS A 152 -2.78 -17.95 10.01
CA LYS A 152 -2.06 -19.24 10.11
C LYS A 152 -0.54 -19.05 9.90
N LYS A 153 -0.13 -18.15 9.00
CA LYS A 153 1.28 -17.79 8.76
C LYS A 153 1.87 -16.94 9.89
N LEU A 154 1.07 -16.06 10.50
CA LEU A 154 1.53 -15.13 11.55
C LEU A 154 1.66 -15.78 12.93
N VAL A 155 0.78 -16.73 13.28
CA VAL A 155 0.79 -17.42 14.59
C VAL A 155 2.13 -18.04 15.00
N PRO A 156 2.90 -18.72 14.11
CA PRO A 156 4.18 -19.30 14.47
C PRO A 156 5.32 -18.27 14.61
N ILE A 157 5.15 -17.04 14.11
CA ILE A 157 6.20 -16.01 14.17
C ILE A 157 6.27 -15.46 15.60
N GLN A 158 7.49 -15.46 16.15
CA GLN A 158 7.80 -14.83 17.42
C GLN A 158 8.48 -13.48 17.16
N SER A 159 7.93 -12.41 17.74
CA SER A 159 8.51 -11.07 17.66
C SER A 159 8.20 -10.29 18.93
N ASP A 160 9.23 -9.69 19.50
CA ASP A 160 9.13 -8.84 20.70
C ASP A 160 8.79 -7.38 20.37
N SER A 161 8.75 -7.02 19.09
CA SER A 161 8.41 -5.68 18.64
C SER A 161 7.07 -5.22 19.21
N LYS A 162 7.05 -3.99 19.72
CA LYS A 162 5.80 -3.36 20.17
C LYS A 162 4.79 -3.25 19.02
N PHE A 163 5.26 -2.99 17.80
CA PHE A 163 4.43 -2.85 16.61
C PHE A 163 3.77 -4.19 16.23
N TRP A 164 4.54 -5.28 16.35
CA TRP A 164 4.00 -6.64 16.23
C TRP A 164 2.91 -6.92 17.25
N LYS A 165 3.16 -6.64 18.54
CA LYS A 165 2.18 -6.84 19.61
C LYS A 165 0.88 -6.07 19.36
N PHE A 166 0.96 -4.81 18.90
CA PHE A 166 -0.22 -4.02 18.53
C PHE A 166 -0.97 -4.60 17.33
N ALA A 167 -0.25 -5.01 16.27
CA ALA A 167 -0.87 -5.65 15.11
C ALA A 167 -1.57 -6.96 15.49
N MET A 168 -0.97 -7.79 16.34
CA MET A 168 -1.55 -9.06 16.77
C MET A 168 -2.76 -8.86 17.69
N LEU A 169 -2.79 -7.77 18.47
CA LEU A 169 -3.98 -7.35 19.20
C LEU A 169 -5.11 -6.95 18.25
N ARG A 170 -4.82 -6.14 17.21
CA ARG A 170 -5.79 -5.75 16.17
C ARG A 170 -6.36 -6.97 15.44
N CYS A 171 -5.52 -7.93 15.10
CA CYS A 171 -5.94 -9.18 14.46
C CYS A 171 -6.64 -10.17 15.43
N ASP A 172 -6.71 -9.87 16.72
CA ASP A 172 -7.21 -10.75 17.78
C ASP A 172 -6.58 -12.16 17.71
N MET A 173 -5.25 -12.20 17.71
CA MET A 173 -4.49 -13.45 17.66
C MET A 173 -4.82 -14.38 18.83
N TYR A 174 -5.15 -13.83 20.00
CA TYR A 174 -5.55 -14.62 21.16
C TYR A 174 -6.82 -15.42 20.86
N LEU A 175 -7.90 -14.76 20.41
CA LEU A 175 -9.12 -15.46 20.05
C LEU A 175 -8.88 -16.43 18.89
N PHE A 176 -8.04 -16.06 17.91
CA PHE A 176 -7.69 -16.96 16.81
C PHE A 176 -7.04 -18.27 17.29
N ARG A 177 -6.15 -18.21 18.29
CA ARG A 177 -5.50 -19.39 18.89
C ARG A 177 -6.48 -20.22 19.73
N LYS A 178 -7.35 -19.55 20.51
CA LYS A 178 -8.27 -20.20 21.46
C LYS A 178 -9.49 -20.81 20.77
N ASP A 179 -10.14 -20.07 19.89
CA ASP A 179 -11.37 -20.47 19.20
C ASP A 179 -11.45 -19.82 17.80
N ARG A 180 -11.01 -20.59 16.79
CA ARG A 180 -11.04 -20.16 15.39
C ARG A 180 -12.45 -19.91 14.88
N LYS A 181 -13.48 -20.62 15.36
CA LYS A 181 -14.86 -20.43 14.90
C LYS A 181 -15.39 -19.10 15.40
N ALA A 182 -15.22 -18.82 16.69
CA ALA A 182 -15.60 -17.53 17.28
C ALA A 182 -14.86 -16.35 16.61
N TRP A 183 -13.56 -16.52 16.31
CA TRP A 183 -12.79 -15.51 15.59
C TRP A 183 -13.36 -15.23 14.19
N VAL A 184 -13.70 -16.27 13.42
CA VAL A 184 -14.30 -16.11 12.08
C VAL A 184 -15.64 -15.38 12.16
N GLU A 185 -16.49 -15.72 13.12
CA GLU A 185 -17.78 -15.02 13.32
C GLU A 185 -17.59 -13.55 13.72
N LYS A 186 -16.60 -13.25 14.58
CA LYS A 186 -16.22 -11.87 14.89
C LYS A 186 -15.78 -11.11 13.63
N MET A 187 -14.94 -11.72 12.79
CA MET A 187 -14.45 -11.09 11.55
C MET A 187 -15.55 -10.91 10.50
N LYS A 188 -16.52 -11.82 10.41
CA LYS A 188 -17.70 -11.64 9.53
C LYS A 188 -18.54 -10.43 9.96
N LYS A 189 -18.72 -10.21 11.26
CA LYS A 189 -19.45 -9.05 11.78
C LYS A 189 -18.74 -7.73 11.47
N SER A 190 -17.41 -7.66 11.61
CA SER A 190 -16.65 -6.45 11.31
C SER A 190 -16.70 -6.07 9.82
N VAL A 191 -16.65 -7.06 8.91
CA VAL A 191 -16.78 -6.81 7.47
C VAL A 191 -18.19 -6.34 7.09
N LYS A 192 -19.24 -6.82 7.77
CA LYS A 192 -20.62 -6.37 7.54
C LYS A 192 -20.87 -4.94 8.01
N GLY A 193 -20.30 -4.54 9.15
CA GLY A 193 -20.41 -3.18 9.68
C GLY A 193 -19.69 -2.12 8.84
N ALA A 194 -18.66 -2.50 8.06
CA ALA A 194 -17.94 -1.59 7.17
C ALA A 194 -18.62 -1.35 5.81
N LYS A 195 -19.75 -2.02 5.54
CA LYS A 195 -20.55 -1.86 4.30
C LYS A 195 -21.85 -1.07 4.51
N GLN A 196 -22.11 -0.61 5.72
CA GLN A 196 -23.20 0.33 6.06
C GLN A 196 -22.59 1.71 6.25
#